data_AF-A0A2P7TR45-F1
#
_entry.id   AF-A0A2P7TR45-F1
#
_cell.length_a   1.000
_cell.length_b   1.000
_cell.length_c   1.000
_cell.angle_alpha   90.00
_cell.angle_beta   90.00
_cell.angle_gamma   90.00
#
_symmetry.space_group_name_H-M   'P 1'
#
loop_
_entity.id
_entity.type
_entity.pdbx_description
1 polymer ?
#
loop_
_entity_poly.entity_id
_entity_poly.type
_entity_poly.pdbx_seq_one_letter_code
_entity_poly.pdbx_strand_id
1 'polypeptide(L)'
;MSNTVFYTLIFMYLLFAAVFIAYYLIGPAKTQHYLQHKDFLLGTWQRKGISLANQPWQIEYTFSDAGTFEVTANPPLHLKGNYQIVSEVENLLLLEFYNIEFARGNHFYRHPQHLQISVDKRDNLLTIDNRTYRRLATDTKIQTAGNG
;
A
#
# COMPACT_ATOMS: atom_id res chain seq x y z
N MET A 1 -47.28 14.12 -41.46
CA MET A 1 -47.10 14.42 -40.01
C MET A 1 -46.64 13.21 -39.18
N SER A 2 -47.11 11.98 -39.45
CA SER A 2 -46.67 10.75 -38.75
C SER A 2 -45.14 10.53 -38.78
N ASN A 3 -44.51 10.66 -39.96
CA ASN A 3 -43.09 10.35 -40.13
C ASN A 3 -42.18 11.27 -39.31
N THR A 4 -42.51 12.56 -39.23
CA THR A 4 -41.73 13.54 -38.46
C THR A 4 -41.72 13.20 -36.98
N VAL A 5 -42.89 12.84 -36.42
CA VAL A 5 -43.01 12.44 -35.00
C VAL A 5 -42.24 11.15 -34.73
N PHE A 6 -42.31 10.19 -35.65
CA PHE A 6 -41.56 8.93 -35.55
C PHE A 6 -40.04 9.15 -35.57
N TYR A 7 -39.53 9.98 -36.48
CA TYR A 7 -38.10 10.32 -36.52
C TYR A 7 -37.64 11.08 -35.28
N THR A 8 -38.46 11.98 -34.74
CA THR A 8 -38.13 12.69 -33.50
C THR A 8 -38.05 11.75 -32.28
N LEU A 9 -38.92 10.75 -32.20
CA LEU A 9 -38.90 9.76 -31.11
C LEU A 9 -37.66 8.86 -31.19
N ILE A 10 -37.30 8.40 -32.39
CA ILE A 10 -36.09 7.59 -32.60
C ILE A 10 -34.84 8.41 -32.24
N PHE A 11 -34.78 9.67 -32.67
CA PHE A 11 -33.66 10.54 -32.35
C PHE A 11 -33.52 10.78 -30.85
N MET A 12 -34.63 10.99 -30.14
CA MET A 12 -34.64 11.15 -28.68
C MET A 12 -34.13 9.89 -27.97
N TYR A 13 -34.54 8.70 -28.44
CA TYR A 13 -34.06 7.42 -27.90
C TYR A 13 -32.57 7.21 -28.15
N LEU A 14 -32.08 7.53 -29.35
CA LEU A 14 -30.66 7.43 -29.68
C LEU A 14 -29.82 8.42 -28.87
N LEU A 15 -30.32 9.64 -28.66
CA LEU A 15 -29.67 10.64 -27.82
C LEU A 15 -29.56 10.16 -26.38
N PHE A 16 -30.66 9.63 -25.82
CA PHE A 16 -30.67 9.07 -24.48
C PHE A 16 -29.69 7.90 -24.33
N ALA A 17 -29.68 6.97 -25.28
CA ALA A 17 -28.75 5.84 -25.29
C ALA A 17 -27.29 6.31 -25.38
N ALA A 18 -26.99 7.31 -26.22
CA ALA A 18 -25.65 7.87 -26.34
C ALA A 18 -25.16 8.51 -25.03
N VAL A 19 -26.03 9.29 -24.36
CA VAL A 19 -25.72 9.90 -23.06
C VAL A 19 -25.52 8.84 -21.98
N PHE A 20 -26.38 7.81 -21.94
CA PHE A 20 -26.27 6.71 -20.99
C PHE A 20 -24.97 5.91 -21.17
N ILE A 21 -24.62 5.59 -22.41
CA ILE A 21 -23.37 4.88 -22.75
C ILE A 21 -22.16 5.75 -22.40
N ALA A 22 -22.18 7.05 -22.74
CA ALA A 22 -21.10 7.97 -22.39
C ALA A 22 -20.93 8.07 -20.87
N TYR A 23 -22.02 8.21 -20.11
CA TYR A 23 -21.98 8.22 -18.65
C TYR A 23 -21.44 6.90 -18.07
N TYR A 24 -21.84 5.76 -18.61
CA TYR A 24 -21.36 4.46 -18.13
C TYR A 24 -19.88 4.21 -18.47
N LEU A 25 -19.42 4.63 -19.65
CA LEU A 25 -18.04 4.44 -20.09
C LEU A 25 -17.06 5.44 -19.49
N ILE A 26 -17.49 6.68 -19.25
CA ILE A 26 -16.68 7.80 -18.73
C ILE A 26 -16.90 7.99 -17.22
N GLY A 27 -17.89 7.30 -16.65
CA GLY A 27 -18.24 7.40 -15.24
C GLY A 27 -17.07 7.07 -14.30
N PRO A 28 -17.14 7.55 -13.04
CA PRO A 28 -16.08 7.44 -12.03
C PRO A 28 -15.74 5.99 -11.64
N ALA A 29 -16.45 4.99 -12.17
CA ALA A 29 -16.11 3.59 -11.99
C ALA A 29 -14.80 3.19 -12.70
N LYS A 30 -14.32 3.98 -13.68
CA LYS A 30 -13.08 3.72 -14.43
C LYS A 30 -11.92 4.65 -14.09
N THR A 31 -12.06 5.58 -13.14
CA THR A 31 -10.88 6.28 -12.62
C THR A 31 -10.02 5.25 -11.92
N GLN A 32 -8.99 4.78 -12.63
CA GLN A 32 -7.90 4.00 -12.05
C GLN A 32 -7.50 4.72 -10.77
N HIS A 33 -7.63 4.03 -9.63
CA HIS A 33 -7.15 4.54 -8.36
C HIS A 33 -5.63 4.73 -8.52
N TYR A 34 -5.23 5.95 -8.86
CA TYR A 34 -3.83 6.32 -8.96
C TYR A 34 -3.28 6.26 -7.54
N LEU A 35 -2.47 5.25 -7.27
CA LEU A 35 -1.87 5.01 -5.96
C LEU A 35 -0.77 6.07 -5.73
N GLN A 36 -1.11 7.18 -5.08
CA GLN A 36 -0.19 8.31 -4.84
C GLN A 36 0.86 8.01 -3.77
N HIS A 37 0.66 6.96 -2.97
CA HIS A 37 1.52 6.66 -1.82
C HIS A 37 2.33 5.36 -1.98
N LYS A 38 2.21 4.67 -3.12
CA LYS A 38 2.96 3.44 -3.41
C LYS A 38 4.46 3.63 -3.24
N ASP A 39 5.02 4.68 -3.83
CA ASP A 39 6.47 4.94 -3.80
C ASP A 39 6.94 5.36 -2.39
N PHE A 40 6.05 5.97 -1.60
CA PHE A 40 6.37 6.36 -0.23
C PHE A 40 6.50 5.14 0.69
N LEU A 41 5.73 4.08 0.45
CA LEU A 41 5.82 2.86 1.27
C LEU A 41 7.21 2.22 1.21
N LEU A 42 7.89 2.30 0.06
CA LEU A 42 9.17 1.66 -0.21
C LEU A 42 10.25 2.06 0.78
N GLY A 43 11.10 1.11 1.19
CA GLY A 43 12.21 1.32 2.12
C GLY A 43 11.99 0.67 3.48
N THR A 44 12.89 0.98 4.42
CA THR A 44 12.89 0.38 5.76
C THR A 44 12.34 1.35 6.80
N TRP A 45 11.41 0.86 7.61
CA TRP A 45 10.69 1.60 8.63
C TRP A 45 10.97 0.98 9.99
N GLN A 46 11.59 1.74 10.88
CA GLN A 46 12.05 1.28 12.18
C GLN A 46 11.22 1.90 13.31
N ARG A 47 10.95 1.08 14.32
CA ARG A 47 10.51 1.52 15.65
C ARG A 47 11.38 0.86 16.70
N LYS A 48 11.86 1.65 17.66
CA LYS A 48 12.65 1.19 18.79
C LYS A 48 12.04 1.64 20.11
N GLY A 49 12.28 0.88 21.17
CA GLY A 49 11.82 1.22 22.51
C GLY A 49 12.52 0.39 23.57
N ILE A 50 12.08 0.58 24.81
CA ILE A 50 12.56 -0.16 25.97
C ILE A 50 11.36 -0.89 26.57
N SER A 51 11.53 -2.17 26.93
CA SER A 51 10.49 -2.97 27.56
C SER A 51 10.37 -2.65 29.05
N LEU A 52 9.31 -3.13 29.70
CA LEU A 52 9.16 -3.04 31.16
C LEU A 52 10.30 -3.73 31.93
N ALA A 53 10.98 -4.70 31.30
CA ALA A 53 12.14 -5.39 31.83
C ALA A 53 13.47 -4.65 31.55
N ASN A 54 13.41 -3.39 31.11
CA ASN A 54 14.55 -2.56 30.72
C ASN A 54 15.40 -3.15 29.58
N GLN A 55 14.80 -3.98 28.72
CA GLN A 55 15.48 -4.55 27.56
C GLN A 55 15.13 -3.73 26.30
N PRO A 56 16.13 -3.36 25.48
CA PRO A 56 15.86 -2.67 24.23
C PRO A 56 15.17 -3.63 23.24
N TRP A 57 14.16 -3.12 22.55
CA TRP A 57 13.51 -3.82 21.45
C TRP A 57 13.49 -2.92 20.22
N GLN A 58 13.56 -3.56 19.06
CA GLN A 58 13.45 -2.88 17.77
C GLN A 58 12.61 -3.73 16.81
N ILE A 59 11.85 -3.07 15.95
CA ILE A 59 11.06 -3.69 14.89
C ILE A 59 11.31 -2.89 13.62
N GLU A 60 11.60 -3.59 12.54
CA GLU A 60 11.89 -3.03 11.22
C GLU A 60 10.99 -3.69 10.19
N TYR A 61 10.33 -2.85 9.38
CA TYR A 61 9.55 -3.26 8.22
C TYR A 61 10.25 -2.78 6.97
N THR A 62 10.63 -3.69 6.08
CA THR A 62 11.24 -3.36 4.79
C THR A 62 10.27 -3.70 3.68
N PHE A 63 9.91 -2.70 2.87
CA PHE A 63 9.08 -2.87 1.67
C PHE A 63 9.95 -2.67 0.43
N SER A 64 9.94 -3.64 -0.48
CA SER A 64 10.68 -3.59 -1.73
C SER A 64 9.78 -3.29 -2.93
N ASP A 65 10.35 -2.71 -3.99
CA ASP A 65 9.62 -2.44 -5.23
C ASP A 65 9.18 -3.73 -5.96
N ALA A 66 9.79 -4.87 -5.63
CA ALA A 66 9.39 -6.18 -6.14
C ALA A 66 8.06 -6.70 -5.53
N GLY A 67 7.40 -5.92 -4.66
CA GLY A 67 6.18 -6.35 -3.97
C GLY A 67 6.45 -7.38 -2.87
N THR A 68 7.66 -7.37 -2.30
CA THR A 68 8.04 -8.20 -1.16
C THR A 68 8.18 -7.35 0.10
N PHE A 69 7.80 -7.95 1.23
CA PHE A 69 7.99 -7.33 2.53
C PHE A 69 8.83 -8.24 3.42
N GLU A 70 9.57 -7.62 4.32
CA GLU A 70 10.34 -8.30 5.36
C GLU A 70 10.12 -7.59 6.69
N VAL A 71 9.92 -8.35 7.76
CA VAL A 71 9.83 -7.85 9.12
C VAL A 71 10.93 -8.49 9.94
N THR A 72 11.79 -7.66 10.52
CA THR A 72 12.83 -8.09 11.46
C THR A 72 12.57 -7.45 12.83
N ALA A 73 12.83 -8.17 13.92
CA ALA A 73 12.70 -7.61 15.26
C ALA A 73 13.74 -8.16 16.23
N ASN A 74 13.93 -7.44 17.34
CA ASN A 74 14.66 -7.89 18.53
C ASN A 74 13.70 -7.82 19.73
N PRO A 75 13.37 -8.92 20.45
CA PRO A 75 13.84 -10.32 20.30
C PRO A 75 13.62 -10.91 18.90
N PRO A 76 14.43 -11.89 18.46
CA PRO A 76 14.55 -12.30 17.06
C PRO A 76 13.22 -12.80 16.49
N LEU A 77 12.69 -12.02 15.55
CA LEU A 77 11.55 -12.34 14.71
C LEU A 77 11.99 -12.05 13.27
N HIS A 78 11.79 -13.02 12.37
CA HIS A 78 12.02 -12.82 10.94
C HIS A 78 10.81 -13.36 10.17
N LEU A 79 10.15 -12.46 9.46
CA LEU A 79 8.98 -12.71 8.63
C LEU A 79 9.26 -12.18 7.23
N LYS A 80 8.95 -12.95 6.19
CA LYS A 80 9.02 -12.47 4.81
C LYS A 80 7.79 -12.90 4.03
N GLY A 81 7.46 -12.18 2.97
CA GLY A 81 6.38 -12.58 2.08
C GLY A 81 6.16 -11.55 0.98
N ASN A 82 4.98 -11.61 0.38
CA ASN A 82 4.56 -10.68 -0.66
C ASN A 82 3.45 -9.77 -0.15
N TYR A 83 3.36 -8.58 -0.73
CA TYR A 83 2.29 -7.64 -0.42
C TYR A 83 1.71 -7.04 -1.70
N GLN A 84 0.42 -6.72 -1.66
CA GLN A 84 -0.26 -5.96 -2.68
C GLN A 84 -1.06 -4.82 -2.03
N ILE A 85 -1.05 -3.65 -2.65
CA ILE A 85 -1.90 -2.54 -2.25
C ILE A 85 -3.28 -2.78 -2.86
N VAL A 86 -4.29 -3.00 -2.01
CA VAL A 86 -5.66 -3.31 -2.41
C VAL A 86 -6.44 -2.03 -2.68
N SER A 87 -6.27 -1.03 -1.81
CA SER A 87 -6.92 0.27 -1.95
C SER A 87 -6.09 1.36 -1.29
N GLU A 88 -6.31 2.58 -1.77
CA GLU A 88 -5.74 3.81 -1.21
C GLU A 88 -6.87 4.82 -1.04
N VAL A 89 -7.01 5.34 0.18
CA VAL A 89 -7.98 6.37 0.54
C VAL A 89 -7.21 7.50 1.19
N GLU A 90 -6.93 8.54 0.42
CA GLU A 90 -6.09 9.68 0.85
C GLU A 90 -4.73 9.22 1.38
N ASN A 91 -4.48 9.36 2.68
CA ASN A 91 -3.24 8.99 3.35
C ASN A 91 -3.29 7.56 3.93
N LEU A 92 -4.37 6.81 3.71
CA LEU A 92 -4.54 5.45 4.21
C LEU A 92 -4.35 4.45 3.08
N LEU A 93 -3.43 3.51 3.27
CA LEU A 93 -3.16 2.38 2.40
C LEU A 93 -3.71 1.10 3.03
N LEU A 94 -4.51 0.35 2.29
CA LEU A 94 -4.91 -1.01 2.63
C LEU A 94 -3.97 -1.99 1.92
N LEU A 95 -3.12 -2.68 2.68
CA LEU A 95 -2.23 -3.71 2.15
C LEU A 95 -2.81 -5.09 2.43
N GLU A 96 -2.60 -6.01 1.50
CA GLU A 96 -2.84 -7.43 1.66
C GLU A 96 -1.52 -8.18 1.57
N PHE A 97 -1.19 -8.92 2.63
CA PHE A 97 -0.01 -9.77 2.69
C PHE A 97 -0.37 -11.21 2.38
N TYR A 98 0.44 -11.86 1.55
CA TYR A 98 0.25 -13.24 1.14
C TYR A 98 1.61 -13.97 1.03
N ASN A 99 1.56 -15.30 0.96
CA ASN A 99 2.77 -16.16 0.93
C ASN A 99 3.75 -15.83 2.07
N ILE A 100 3.23 -15.72 3.29
CA ILE A 100 4.04 -15.32 4.44
C ILE A 100 4.83 -16.52 4.96
N GLU A 101 6.15 -16.39 4.95
CA GLU A 101 7.10 -17.35 5.48
C GLU A 101 7.59 -16.91 6.86
N PHE A 102 7.55 -17.81 7.82
CA PHE A 102 8.00 -17.58 9.18
C PHE A 102 9.25 -18.41 9.49
N ALA A 103 10.33 -17.78 9.92
CA ALA A 103 11.59 -18.49 10.17
C ALA A 103 11.50 -19.51 11.34
N ARG A 104 10.52 -19.39 12.24
CA ARG A 104 10.39 -20.22 13.44
C ARG A 104 9.42 -21.40 13.32
N GLY A 105 9.24 -21.92 12.10
CA GLY A 105 8.47 -23.13 11.84
C GLY A 105 8.02 -23.16 10.38
N ASN A 106 7.90 -24.36 9.80
CA ASN A 106 7.45 -24.59 8.42
C ASN A 106 5.95 -24.26 8.21
N HIS A 107 5.44 -23.26 8.92
CA HIS A 107 4.07 -22.79 8.88
C HIS A 107 3.99 -21.62 7.91
N PHE A 108 3.48 -21.91 6.72
CA PHE A 108 3.06 -20.92 5.76
C PHE A 108 1.67 -20.42 6.15
N TYR A 109 1.52 -19.12 6.41
CA TYR A 109 0.19 -18.55 6.58
C TYR A 109 -0.47 -18.49 5.20
N ARG A 110 -1.45 -19.37 4.99
CA ARG A 110 -2.20 -19.46 3.72
C ARG A 110 -3.27 -18.38 3.55
N HIS A 111 -3.68 -17.72 4.62
CA HIS A 111 -4.72 -16.70 4.56
C HIS A 111 -4.09 -15.32 4.40
N PRO A 112 -4.57 -14.52 3.43
CA PRO A 112 -4.10 -13.16 3.29
C PRO A 112 -4.40 -12.34 4.55
N GLN A 113 -3.44 -11.52 4.98
CA GLN A 113 -3.64 -10.61 6.10
C GLN A 113 -3.78 -9.19 5.58
N HIS A 114 -4.89 -8.55 5.92
CA HIS A 114 -5.10 -7.14 5.61
C HIS A 114 -4.51 -6.26 6.70
N LEU A 115 -3.71 -5.28 6.31
CA LEU A 115 -3.11 -4.31 7.20
C LEU A 115 -3.40 -2.89 6.72
N GLN A 116 -3.86 -2.07 7.64
CA GLN A 116 -4.05 -0.64 7.43
C GLN A 116 -2.76 0.09 7.77
N ILE A 117 -2.28 0.86 6.80
CA ILE A 117 -1.08 1.68 6.93
C ILE A 117 -1.46 3.13 6.65
N SER A 118 -1.29 4.01 7.64
CA SER A 118 -1.42 5.45 7.43
C SER A 118 -0.07 6.06 7.12
N VAL A 119 -0.01 6.91 6.10
CA VAL A 119 1.17 7.58 5.61
C VAL A 119 1.13 9.05 6.02
N ASP A 120 2.17 9.52 6.71
CA ASP A 120 2.39 10.94 6.93
C ASP A 120 3.62 11.41 6.15
N LYS A 121 3.35 12.04 4.99
CA LYS A 121 4.39 12.61 4.12
C LYS A 121 5.10 13.81 4.74
N ARG A 122 4.47 14.55 5.67
CA ARG A 122 5.04 15.79 6.22
C ARG A 122 6.16 15.46 7.20
N ASP A 123 5.91 14.47 8.07
CA ASP A 123 6.85 14.06 9.11
C ASP A 123 7.70 12.84 8.71
N ASN A 124 7.50 12.31 7.49
CA ASN A 124 8.15 11.09 6.99
C ASN A 124 7.93 9.90 7.95
N LEU A 125 6.67 9.70 8.33
CA LEU A 125 6.24 8.67 9.29
C LEU A 125 5.25 7.72 8.62
N LEU A 126 5.27 6.49 9.12
CA LEU A 126 4.32 5.45 8.72
C LEU A 126 3.68 4.89 9.97
N THR A 127 2.35 4.87 10.01
CA THR A 127 1.60 4.32 11.14
C THR A 127 0.99 2.99 10.75
N ILE A 128 1.44 1.93 11.41
CA ILE A 128 0.94 0.55 11.25
C ILE A 128 0.20 0.18 12.53
N ASP A 129 -1.08 -0.23 12.45
CA ASP A 129 -1.83 -0.70 13.62
C ASP A 129 -1.75 0.28 14.81
N ASN A 130 -1.97 1.57 14.53
CA ASN A 130 -1.87 2.67 15.49
C ASN A 130 -0.48 2.88 16.13
N ARG A 131 0.59 2.34 15.52
CA ARG A 131 1.98 2.49 15.98
C ARG A 131 2.79 3.21 14.93
N THR A 132 3.51 4.25 15.33
CA THR A 132 4.31 5.07 14.42
C THR A 132 5.72 4.51 14.24
N TYR A 133 6.14 4.42 12.98
CA TYR A 133 7.45 3.98 12.51
C TYR A 133 8.13 5.13 11.78
N ARG A 134 9.44 5.24 11.95
CA ARG A 134 10.27 6.24 11.27
C ARG A 134 11.03 5.58 10.15
N ARG A 135 11.19 6.26 9.02
CA ARG A 135 12.04 5.77 7.95
C ARG A 135 13.47 5.68 8.48
N LEU A 136 14.08 4.50 8.38
CA LEU A 136 15.51 4.35 8.58
C LEU A 136 16.16 5.06 7.39
N ALA A 137 16.91 6.12 7.65
CA ALA A 137 17.67 6.78 6.60
C ALA A 137 18.46 5.69 5.87
N THR A 138 18.32 5.61 4.55
CA THR A 138 19.22 4.80 3.75
C THR A 138 20.60 5.41 3.99
N ASP A 139 21.38 4.80 4.89
CA ASP A 139 22.76 5.18 5.12
C ASP A 139 23.43 5.06 3.75
N THR A 140 23.59 6.22 3.12
CA THR A 140 24.52 6.39 2.02
C THR A 140 25.83 5.90 2.62
N LYS A 141 26.34 4.77 2.12
CA LYS A 141 27.67 4.27 2.46
C LYS A 141 28.64 5.45 2.40
N ILE A 142 28.93 6.06 3.54
CA ILE A 142 30.16 6.79 3.73
C ILE A 142 31.19 5.68 3.75
N GLN A 143 31.72 5.38 2.55
CA GLN A 143 33.04 4.80 2.44
C GLN A 143 33.99 5.84 3.06
N THR A 144 34.12 5.79 4.38
CA THR A 144 35.38 6.05 5.04
C THR A 144 36.33 4.96 4.55
N ALA A 145 36.84 5.14 3.33
CA ALA A 145 38.11 4.56 2.96
C ALA A 145 39.13 5.21 3.90
N GLY A 146 39.54 4.43 4.88
CA GLY A 146 40.53 4.80 5.85
C GLY A 146 41.86 5.12 5.18
N ASN A 147 42.63 5.92 5.92
CA ASN A 147 44.05 6.16 5.73
C ASN A 147 44.84 4.91 5.33
N GLY A 148 45.75 5.11 4.38
CA GLY A 148 46.88 4.26 4.05
C GLY A 148 47.86 5.06 3.21
#